data_AF-A0A9D6JZU0-F1
#
_entry.id   AF-A0A9D6JZU0-F1
#
_cell.length_a   1.000
_cell.length_b   1.000
_cell.length_c   1.000
_cell.angle_alpha   90.00
_cell.angle_beta   90.00
_cell.angle_gamma   90.00
#
_symmetry.space_group_name_H-M   'P 1'
#
loop_
_entity.id
_entity.type
_entity.pdbx_description
1 polymer ?
#
loop_
_entity_poly.entity_id
_entity_poly.type
_entity_poly.pdbx_seq_one_letter_code
_entity_poly.pdbx_strand_id
1 'polypeptide(L)' 'MKLMLTDHDIYLFKEGSHFKLYEKLGAHPMVVDGVAGTRFGVWAPNARSVSVVGDFNGWDRRAHPLTSRWDS' A
#
# COMPACT_ATOMS: atom_id res chain seq x y z
N MET A 1 -5.16 14.75 2.34
CA MET A 1 -4.75 13.38 1.99
C MET A 1 -4.65 12.55 3.26
N LYS A 2 -5.48 11.50 3.41
CA LYS A 2 -5.47 10.64 4.61
C LYS A 2 -4.22 9.76 4.57
N LEU A 3 -3.29 9.94 5.51
CA LEU A 3 -2.14 9.04 5.65
C LEU A 3 -2.65 7.64 6.05
N MET A 4 -2.41 6.67 5.16
CA MET A 4 -2.95 5.31 5.26
C MET A 4 -2.14 4.43 6.22
N LEU A 5 -0.82 4.59 6.19
CA LEU A 5 0.11 4.19 7.23
C LEU A 5 0.47 5.46 7.99
N THR A 6 0.24 5.48 9.29
CA THR A 6 0.69 6.56 10.17
C THR A 6 2.13 6.32 10.58
N ASP A 7 2.77 7.33 11.16
CA ASP A 7 4.13 7.19 11.68
C ASP A 7 4.19 6.17 12.84
N HIS A 8 3.11 6.06 13.62
CA HIS A 8 2.98 5.06 14.66
C HIS A 8 2.86 3.63 14.09
N ASP A 9 2.10 3.45 13.00
CA ASP A 9 2.03 2.15 12.31
C ASP A 9 3.42 1.72 11.82
N ILE A 10 4.22 2.65 11.28
CA ILE A 10 5.59 2.36 10.83
C ILE A 10 6.53 2.07 12.00
N TYR A 11 6.42 2.82 13.09
CA TYR A 11 7.19 2.56 14.30
C TYR A 11 6.97 1.13 14.81
N LEU A 12 5.70 0.75 15.03
CA LEU A 12 5.36 -0.60 15.48
C LEU A 12 5.75 -1.67 14.45
N PHE A 13 5.64 -1.35 13.15
CA PHE A 13 6.06 -2.27 12.10
C PHE A 13 7.58 -2.54 12.15
N LYS A 14 8.40 -1.50 12.28
CA LYS A 14 9.86 -1.60 12.37
C LYS A 14 10.31 -2.32 13.64
N GLU A 15 9.59 -2.18 14.75
CA GLU A 15 9.84 -2.94 15.99
C GLU A 15 9.31 -4.38 15.97
N GLY A 16 8.51 -4.76 14.96
CA GLY A 16 7.87 -6.07 14.90
C GLY A 16 6.69 -6.25 15.88
N SER A 17 6.13 -5.15 16.41
CA SER A 17 5.07 -5.13 17.42
C SER A 17 3.69 -4.74 16.87
N HIS A 18 3.56 -4.51 15.56
CA HIS A 18 2.29 -4.14 14.94
C HIS A 18 1.38 -5.37 14.69
N PHE A 19 0.71 -5.86 15.73
CA PHE A 19 -0.15 -7.06 15.65
C PHE A 19 -1.37 -6.95 14.71
N LYS A 20 -1.71 -5.72 14.30
CA LYS A 20 -2.80 -5.41 13.35
C LYS A 20 -2.30 -4.88 12.00
N LEU A 21 -1.04 -5.15 11.66
CA LEU A 21 -0.44 -4.69 10.40
C LEU A 21 -1.24 -5.16 9.16
N TYR A 22 -1.95 -6.28 9.26
CA TYR A 22 -2.83 -6.78 8.20
C TYR A 22 -3.99 -5.84 7.86
N GLU A 23 -4.39 -4.91 8.74
CA GLU A 23 -5.37 -3.86 8.42
C GLU A 23 -4.76 -2.74 7.54
N LYS A 24 -3.43 -2.71 7.42
CA LYS A 24 -2.65 -1.70 6.72
C LYS A 24 -2.05 -2.23 5.42
N LEU A 25 -1.33 -3.35 5.49
CA LEU A 25 -0.77 -4.05 4.33
C LEU A 25 -1.82 -4.97 3.68
N GLY A 26 -1.61 -5.33 2.42
CA GLY A 26 -2.54 -6.12 1.61
C GLY A 26 -3.47 -5.26 0.76
N ALA A 27 -4.59 -5.86 0.34
CA ALA A 27 -5.60 -5.25 -0.51
C ALA A 27 -6.87 -4.99 0.30
N HIS A 28 -7.28 -3.73 0.40
CA HIS A 28 -8.42 -3.31 1.24
C HIS A 28 -9.38 -2.44 0.44
N PRO A 29 -10.66 -2.82 0.27
CA PRO A 29 -11.68 -1.96 -0.31
C PRO A 29 -11.81 -0.66 0.48
N MET A 30 -11.89 0.47 -0.22
CA MET A 30 -12.00 1.76 0.42
C MET A 30 -12.62 2.82 -0.51
N VAL A 31 -13.02 3.95 0.08
CA VAL A 31 -13.48 5.13 -0.68
C VAL A 31 -12.49 6.27 -0.48
N VAL A 32 -11.99 6.83 -1.57
CA VAL A 32 -11.11 8.02 -1.60
C VAL A 32 -11.79 9.08 -2.44
N ASP A 33 -11.97 10.28 -1.87
CA ASP A 33 -12.57 11.43 -2.57
C ASP A 33 -13.90 11.09 -3.27
N GLY A 34 -14.72 10.26 -2.61
CA GLY A 34 -16.02 9.81 -3.12
C GLY A 34 -15.97 8.64 -4.10
N VAL A 35 -14.78 8.16 -4.49
CA VAL A 35 -14.60 7.05 -5.43
C VAL A 35 -14.29 5.76 -4.68
N ALA A 36 -15.11 4.73 -4.90
CA ALA A 36 -14.86 3.39 -4.39
C ALA A 36 -13.74 2.68 -5.19
N GLY A 37 -12.86 1.98 -4.49
CA GLY A 37 -11.77 1.23 -5.09
C GLY A 37 -11.08 0.33 -4.06
N THR A 38 -9.86 -0.10 -4.36
CA THR A 38 -9.04 -0.94 -3.48
C THR A 38 -7.69 -0.29 -3.24
N ARG A 39 -7.29 -0.20 -1.98
CA ARG A 39 -5.95 0.22 -1.57
C ARG A 39 -5.02 -0.98 -1.50
N PHE A 40 -3.82 -0.82 -2.03
CA PHE A 40 -2.77 -1.82 -1.93
C PHE A 40 -1.62 -1.29 -1.06
N GLY A 41 -1.14 -2.11 -0.12
CA GLY A 41 0.05 -1.85 0.67
C GLY A 41 0.95 -3.08 0.71
N VAL A 42 2.24 -2.91 0.41
CA VAL A 42 3.21 -4.01 0.42
C VAL A 42 4.52 -3.53 1.02
N TRP A 43 5.19 -4.41 1.76
CA TRP A 43 6.55 -4.19 2.20
C TRP A 43 7.52 -4.76 1.17
N ALA A 44 8.29 -3.89 0.51
CA ALA A 44 9.24 -4.26 -0.53
C ALA A 44 10.46 -3.31 -0.50
N PRO A 45 11.27 -3.32 0.59
CA PRO A 45 12.28 -2.28 0.85
C PRO A 45 13.42 -2.27 -0.18
N ASN A 46 13.69 -3.41 -0.82
CA ASN A 46 14.75 -3.55 -1.82
C ASN A 46 14.23 -3.44 -3.26
N ALA A 47 12.94 -3.16 -3.47
CA ALA A 47 12.37 -3.08 -4.80
C ALA A 47 12.66 -1.71 -5.45
N ARG A 48 13.13 -1.73 -6.71
CA ARG A 48 13.29 -0.50 -7.50
C ARG A 48 11.95 0.18 -7.81
N SER A 49 10.91 -0.63 -8.02
CA SER A 49 9.55 -0.16 -8.31
C SER A 49 8.57 -1.30 -8.07
N VAL A 50 7.33 -0.97 -7.71
CA VAL A 50 6.23 -1.93 -7.57
C VAL A 50 5.02 -1.41 -8.33
N SER A 51 4.28 -2.31 -8.98
CA SER A 51 3.00 -2.00 -9.64
C SER A 51 1.96 -3.04 -9.27
N VAL A 52 0.69 -2.65 -9.25
CA VAL A 52 -0.44 -3.59 -9.14
C VAL A 52 -0.83 -4.03 -10.54
N VAL A 53 -0.96 -5.35 -10.75
CA VAL A 53 -1.24 -5.94 -12.05
C VAL A 53 -2.37 -6.95 -11.90
N GLY A 54 -3.34 -6.91 -12.81
CA GLY A 54 -4.47 -7.82 -12.79
C GLY A 54 -5.35 -7.68 -14.03
N ASP A 55 -6.45 -8.41 -14.04
CA ASP A 55 -7.46 -8.36 -15.09
C ASP A 55 -7.96 -6.93 -15.38
N PHE A 56 -8.20 -6.14 -14.33
CA PHE A 56 -8.70 -4.76 -14.41
C PHE A 56 -7.81 -3.78 -15.19
N ASN A 57 -6.54 -4.14 -15.41
CA ASN A 57 -5.61 -3.34 -16.20
C ASN A 57 -5.01 -4.08 -17.39
N GLY A 58 -5.66 -5.16 -17.84
CA GLY A 58 -5.19 -5.97 -18.96
C GLY A 58 -3.81 -6.58 -18.73
N TRP A 59 -3.45 -6.78 -17.46
CA TRP A 59 -2.12 -7.24 -17.05
C TRP A 59 -0.97 -6.29 -17.43
N ASP A 60 -1.25 -5.01 -17.67
CA ASP A 60 -0.24 -4.00 -17.95
C ASP A 60 0.50 -3.57 -16.67
N ARG A 61 1.81 -3.88 -16.65
CA ARG A 61 2.72 -3.56 -15.54
C ARG A 61 2.98 -2.06 -15.35
N ARG A 62 2.64 -1.22 -16.33
CA ARG A 62 2.88 0.22 -16.32
C ARG A 62 1.65 1.03 -15.91
N ALA A 63 0.46 0.42 -15.93
CA ALA A 63 -0.79 1.14 -15.74
C ALA A 63 -1.00 1.62 -14.30
N HIS A 64 -0.54 0.87 -13.28
CA HIS A 64 -0.81 1.15 -11.87
C HIS A 64 0.44 1.02 -10.98
N PRO A 65 1.43 1.94 -11.09
CA PRO A 65 2.59 1.96 -10.20
C PRO A 65 2.19 2.36 -8.77
N LEU A 66 2.81 1.71 -7.78
CA LEU A 66 2.73 2.11 -6.37
C LEU A 66 3.77 3.18 -6.05
N THR A 67 3.44 4.03 -5.08
CA THR A 67 4.36 5.06 -4.59
C THR A 67 5.02 4.58 -3.31
N SER A 68 6.36 4.61 -3.27
CA SER A 68 7.11 4.35 -2.04
C SER A 68 6.80 5.41 -0.99
N ARG A 69 6.78 5.01 0.27
CA ARG A 69 6.66 5.97 1.37
C ARG A 69 7.95 6.77 1.47
N TRP A 70 7.87 8.02 1.91
CA TRP A 70 9.00 8.95 1.97
C TRP A 70 10.16 8.48 2.87
N ASP A 71 9.89 7.56 3.80
CA ASP A 71 10.82 6.95 4.76
C ASP A 71 11.10 5.45 4.46
N SER A 72 10.96 5.05 3.18
CA SER A 72 11.35 3.72 2.68
C SER A 72 12.85 3.57 2.52
#